data_AF-A0A7T1MAK5-F1
#
_entry.id   AF-A0A7T1MAK5-F1
#
_cell.length_a   1.000
_cell.length_b   1.000
_cell.length_c   1.000
_cell.angle_alpha   90.00
_cell.angle_beta   90.00
_cell.angle_gamma   90.00
#
_symmetry.space_group_name_H-M   'P 1'
#
loop_
_entity.id
_entity.type
_entity.pdbx_description
1 polymer ?
#
loop_
_entity_poly.entity_id
_entity_poly.type
_entity_poly.pdbx_seq_one_letter_code
_entity_poly.pdbx_strand_id
1 'polypeptide(L)' 'MTASPNQPPVLTFEGKRYELNALPDDVKELVRGMQVADAQLRLYEDTLKVLAVGRQSMAFQLNERLKSIPALPDGV' A
#
# COMPACT_ATOMS: atom_id res chain seq x y z
N MET A 1 -12.48 4.14 28.10
CA MET A 1 -13.10 2.92 27.56
C MET A 1 -12.13 1.77 27.82
N THR A 2 -12.48 0.88 28.73
CA THR A 2 -11.62 -0.20 29.26
C THR A 2 -11.52 -1.34 28.26
N ALA A 3 -10.35 -1.55 27.65
CA ALA A 3 -10.09 -2.71 26.81
C ALA A 3 -9.96 -3.96 27.69
N SER A 4 -10.80 -4.98 27.45
CA SER A 4 -10.79 -6.25 28.16
C SER A 4 -9.46 -6.99 27.94
N PRO A 5 -8.70 -7.34 29.01
CA PRO A 5 -7.29 -7.72 28.87
C PRO A 5 -7.00 -9.19 28.56
N ASN A 6 -7.89 -9.97 27.92
CA ASN A 6 -7.63 -11.42 27.82
C ASN A 6 -8.24 -12.18 26.65
N GLN A 7 -8.53 -11.54 25.51
CA GLN A 7 -8.85 -12.31 24.31
C GLN A 7 -7.55 -12.73 23.61
N PRO A 8 -7.27 -14.05 23.49
CA PRO A 8 -6.11 -14.51 22.76
C PRO A 8 -6.18 -14.02 21.31
N PRO A 9 -5.06 -13.59 20.71
CA PRO A 9 -5.05 -13.13 19.34
C PRO A 9 -5.55 -14.24 18.42
N VAL A 10 -6.47 -13.90 17.50
CA VAL A 10 -7.08 -14.87 16.58
C VAL A 10 -6.64 -14.55 15.15
N LEU A 11 -6.06 -15.52 14.48
CA LEU A 11 -5.82 -15.49 13.04
C LEU A 11 -7.08 -15.98 12.33
N THR A 12 -7.60 -15.17 11.39
CA THR A 12 -8.62 -15.63 10.44
C THR A 12 -7.95 -15.83 9.09
N PHE A 13 -7.94 -17.07 8.59
CA PHE A 13 -7.30 -17.42 7.33
C PHE A 13 -8.22 -18.37 6.57
N GLU A 14 -8.53 -18.05 5.30
CA GLU A 14 -9.42 -18.83 4.44
C GLU A 14 -10.78 -19.21 5.08
N GLY A 15 -11.36 -18.26 5.83
CA GLY A 15 -12.64 -18.46 6.52
C GLY A 15 -12.57 -19.32 7.80
N LYS A 16 -11.38 -19.78 8.19
CA LYS A 16 -11.14 -20.50 9.44
C LYS A 16 -10.50 -19.59 10.48
N ARG A 17 -10.80 -19.84 11.74
CA ARG A 17 -10.28 -19.08 12.89
C ARG A 17 -9.33 -19.96 13.69
N TYR A 18 -8.15 -19.44 13.98
CA TYR A 18 -7.09 -20.11 14.73
C TYR A 18 -6.66 -19.21 15.88
N GLU A 19 -6.50 -19.77 17.08
CA GLU A 19 -5.86 -19.02 18.16
C GLU A 19 -4.35 -18.95 17.91
N LEU A 20 -3.81 -17.75 17.75
CA LEU A 20 -2.40 -17.52 17.41
C LEU A 20 -1.45 -18.15 18.42
N ASN A 21 -1.81 -18.14 19.70
CA ASN A 21 -0.98 -18.71 20.77
C ASN A 21 -0.90 -20.23 20.71
N ALA A 22 -1.92 -20.89 20.18
CA ALA A 22 -2.00 -22.34 20.03
C ALA A 22 -1.30 -22.84 18.75
N LEU A 23 -0.86 -21.92 17.88
CA LEU A 23 -0.13 -22.29 16.66
C LEU A 23 1.32 -22.70 16.99
N PRO A 24 1.90 -23.63 16.22
CA PRO A 24 3.34 -23.88 16.21
C PRO A 24 4.15 -22.62 15.89
N ASP A 25 5.39 -22.54 16.40
CA ASP A 25 6.20 -21.33 16.27
C ASP A 25 6.60 -21.02 14.83
N ASP A 26 6.85 -22.04 14.01
CA ASP A 26 7.08 -21.90 12.56
C ASP A 26 5.87 -21.26 11.85
N VAL A 27 4.65 -21.65 12.23
CA VAL A 27 3.42 -21.05 11.68
C VAL A 27 3.25 -19.61 12.15
N LYS A 28 3.57 -19.30 13.42
CA LYS A 28 3.54 -17.91 13.93
C LYS A 28 4.54 -17.02 13.19
N GLU A 29 5.73 -17.53 12.88
CA GLU A 29 6.73 -16.81 12.09
C GLU A 29 6.23 -16.52 10.67
N LEU A 30 5.57 -17.49 10.03
CA LEU A 30 4.94 -17.28 8.72
C LEU A 30 3.87 -16.20 8.77
N VAL A 31 2.98 -16.23 9.77
CA VAL A 31 1.94 -15.21 9.94
C VAL A 31 2.56 -13.83 10.13
N ARG A 32 3.62 -13.73 10.93
CA ARG A 32 4.34 -12.47 11.14
C ARG A 32 5.00 -11.97 9.85
N GLY A 33 5.64 -12.86 9.10
CA GLY A 33 6.24 -12.54 7.80
C GLY A 33 5.21 -12.02 6.81
N MET A 34 4.04 -12.67 6.74
CA MET A 34 2.91 -12.24 5.90
C MET A 34 2.40 -10.85 6.31
N GLN A 35 2.19 -10.60 7.60
CA GLN A 35 1.75 -9.29 8.10
C GLN A 35 2.76 -8.16 7.76
N VAL A 36 4.05 -8.46 7.83
CA VAL A 36 5.10 -7.50 7.43
C VAL A 36 5.04 -7.24 5.92
N ALA A 37 4.87 -8.28 5.11
CA ALA A 37 4.72 -8.14 3.66
C ALA A 37 3.47 -7.31 3.29
N ASP A 38 2.33 -7.56 3.94
CA ASP A 38 1.09 -6.80 3.75
C ASP A 38 1.27 -5.32 4.14
N ALA A 39 1.97 -5.06 5.24
CA ALA A 39 2.28 -3.70 5.67
C ALA A 39 3.19 -2.99 4.66
N GLN A 40 4.21 -3.68 4.14
CA GLN A 40 5.08 -3.15 3.10
C GLN A 40 4.29 -2.85 1.81
N LEU A 41 3.39 -3.74 1.41
CA LEU A 41 2.56 -3.55 0.22
C LEU A 41 1.72 -2.28 0.33
N ARG A 42 1.02 -2.08 1.46
CA ARG A 42 0.23 -0.86 1.71
C ARG A 42 1.08 0.41 1.67
N LEU A 43 2.27 0.36 2.24
CA LEU A 43 3.23 1.46 2.21
C LEU A 43 3.66 1.82 0.78
N TYR A 44 3.95 0.81 -0.04
CA TYR A 44 4.31 1.02 -1.44
C TYR A 44 3.12 1.52 -2.26
N GLU A 45 1.92 1.01 -2.03
CA GLU A 45 0.70 1.52 -2.67
C GLU A 45 0.48 3.01 -2.39
N ASP A 46 0.65 3.43 -1.14
CA ASP A 46 0.51 4.85 -0.77
C ASP A 46 1.63 5.70 -1.37
N THR A 47 2.85 5.17 -1.43
CA THR A 47 3.98 5.82 -2.12
C THR A 47 3.68 6.01 -3.61
N LEU A 48 3.13 4.99 -4.27
CA LEU A 48 2.74 5.05 -5.68
C LEU A 48 1.65 6.10 -5.92
N LYS A 49 0.66 6.21 -5.03
CA LYS A 49 -0.38 7.25 -5.12
C LYS A 49 0.23 8.65 -5.06
N VAL A 50 1.15 8.90 -4.13
CA VAL A 50 1.85 10.19 -4.00
C VAL A 50 2.65 10.52 -5.27
N LEU A 51 3.39 9.54 -5.79
CA LEU A 51 4.15 9.70 -7.03
C LEU A 51 3.25 10.00 -8.24
N ALA A 52 2.11 9.34 -8.33
CA ALA A 52 1.14 9.56 -9.40
C ALA A 52 0.60 11.01 -9.37
N VAL A 53 0.22 11.52 -8.20
CA VAL A 53 -0.21 12.92 -8.02
C VAL A 53 0.92 13.89 -8.39
N GLY A 54 2.14 13.63 -7.93
CA GLY A 54 3.31 14.44 -8.29
C GLY A 54 3.55 14.52 -9.79
N ARG A 55 3.52 13.37 -10.49
CA ARG A 55 3.64 13.30 -11.96
C ARG A 55 2.55 14.09 -12.65
N GLN A 56 1.31 13.95 -12.21
CA GLN A 56 0.18 14.66 -12.81
C GLN A 56 0.30 16.18 -12.64
N SER A 57 0.74 16.66 -11.47
CA SER A 57 1.03 18.07 -11.24
C SER A 57 2.12 18.60 -12.18
N MET A 58 3.20 17.83 -12.36
CA MET A 58 4.27 18.20 -13.30
C MET A 58 3.77 18.22 -14.75
N ALA A 59 2.95 17.25 -15.17
CA ALA A 59 2.37 17.22 -16.50
C ALA A 59 1.46 18.44 -16.75
N PHE A 60 0.65 18.83 -15.75
CA PHE A 60 -0.16 20.04 -15.83
C PHE A 60 0.70 21.29 -16.00
N GLN A 61 1.72 21.47 -15.16
CA GLN A 61 2.65 22.61 -15.26
C GLN A 61 3.38 22.64 -16.61
N LEU A 62 3.80 21.48 -17.10
CA LEU A 62 4.42 21.35 -18.42
C LEU A 62 3.45 21.80 -19.52
N ASN A 63 2.20 21.32 -19.48
CA ASN A 63 1.19 21.68 -20.46
C ASN A 63 0.91 23.19 -20.48
N GLU A 64 0.77 23.83 -19.31
CA GLU A 64 0.58 25.29 -19.23
C GLU A 64 1.76 26.07 -19.83
N ARG A 65 2.99 25.63 -19.56
CA ARG A 65 4.19 26.27 -20.12
C ARG A 65 4.27 26.08 -21.63
N LEU A 66 3.94 24.90 -22.13
CA LEU A 66 3.95 24.60 -23.57
C LEU A 66 2.93 25.44 -24.36
N LYS A 67 1.82 25.89 -23.78
CA LYS A 67 0.87 26.79 -24.47
C LYS A 67 1.49 28.10 -24.92
N SER A 68 2.53 28.57 -24.22
CA SER A 68 3.26 29.80 -24.58
C SER A 68 4.38 29.58 -25.60
N ILE A 69 4.65 28.31 -25.97
CA ILE A 69 5.72 27.94 -26.88
C ILE A 69 5.10 27.59 -28.23
N PRO A 70 5.52 28.23 -29.33
CA PRO A 70 5.08 27.86 -30.67
C PRO A 70 5.44 26.40 -30.95
N ALA A 71 4.44 25.57 -31.25
CA ALA A 71 4.67 24.20 -31.66
C ALA A 71 5.34 24.19 -33.05
N LEU A 72 6.21 23.21 -33.27
CA LEU A 72 6.71 22.93 -34.61
C LEU A 72 5.53 22.50 -35.49
N PRO A 73 5.49 22.90 -36.77
CA PRO A 73 4.47 22.41 -37.70
C PRO A 73 4.55 20.88 -37.76
N ASP A 74 3.38 20.22 -37.76
CA ASP A 74 3.29 18.79 -37.94
C ASP A 74 4.07 18.38 -39.19
N GLY A 75 5.00 17.44 -39.03
CA GLY A 75 5.84 16.96 -40.12
C GLY A 75 4.97 16.30 -41.19
N VAL A 76 4.84 16.98 -42.33
CA VAL A 76 4.26 16.46 -43.58
C VAL A 76 5.31 15.62 -44.30
#